data_AF-A0A7S3K9F9-F1
#
_entry.id   AF-A0A7S3K9F9-F1
#
_cell.length_a   1.000
_cell.length_b   1.000
_cell.length_c   1.000
_cell.angle_alpha   90.00
_cell.angle_beta   90.00
_cell.angle_gamma   90.00
#
_symmetry.space_group_name_H-M   'P 1'
#
loop_
_entity.id
_entity.type
_entity.pdbx_description
1 polymer ?
#
loop_
_entity_poly.entity_id
_entity_poly.type
_entity_poly.pdbx_seq_one_letter_code
_entity_poly.pdbx_strand_id
1 'polypeptide(L)'
;KIFNAYEYDFLDLTQFCDADHLTRLAQTTSLMMSTEELHVLRRIENKTIDELDNLDDYHISQIIRSFTKSKYCSGYGSDETFNKLEEKIITMIDKFDMKSLSHIIETYGYREQGSPHLHKKFLERVSKNEEALDHYTVANLLYYLMYTDNTDEEIWTQMVQHTLNNNDKIPVTVYTPFKMSRFYMLHHFPELD
;
A
#
# COMPACT_ATOMS: atom_id res chain seq x y z
N LYS A 1 -15.96 5.40 -20.70
CA LYS A 1 -16.52 6.43 -21.64
C LYS A 1 -15.63 7.66 -21.76
N ILE A 2 -15.24 8.35 -20.67
CA ILE A 2 -14.29 9.47 -20.77
C ILE A 2 -12.89 8.98 -21.10
N PHE A 3 -12.39 7.94 -20.42
CA PHE A 3 -11.03 7.45 -20.66
C PHE A 3 -10.83 6.91 -22.08
N ASN A 4 -11.76 6.11 -22.61
CA ASN A 4 -11.69 5.62 -23.99
C ASN A 4 -11.72 6.78 -25.03
N ALA A 5 -12.27 7.94 -24.67
CA ALA A 5 -12.27 9.11 -25.54
C ALA A 5 -10.93 9.87 -25.53
N TYR A 6 -10.13 9.72 -24.46
CA TYR A 6 -8.84 10.38 -24.26
C TYR A 6 -7.68 9.39 -24.12
N GLU A 7 -7.88 8.11 -24.43
CA GLU A 7 -6.89 7.06 -24.13
C GLU A 7 -5.58 7.32 -24.87
N TYR A 8 -5.67 7.70 -26.15
CA TYR A 8 -4.50 8.10 -26.93
C TYR A 8 -3.78 9.31 -26.33
N ASP A 9 -4.53 10.31 -25.88
CA ASP A 9 -3.94 11.49 -25.24
C ASP A 9 -3.22 11.11 -23.94
N PHE A 10 -3.82 10.23 -23.13
CA PHE A 10 -3.17 9.73 -21.92
C PHE A 10 -1.90 8.93 -22.23
N LEU A 11 -1.95 8.04 -23.24
CA LEU A 11 -0.80 7.25 -23.65
C LEU A 11 0.35 8.11 -24.15
N ASP A 12 0.06 9.13 -24.96
CA ASP A 12 1.06 10.03 -25.52
C ASP A 12 1.60 11.01 -24.47
N LEU A 13 0.77 11.49 -23.54
CA LEU A 13 1.19 12.43 -22.51
C LEU A 13 2.04 11.77 -21.42
N THR A 14 1.83 10.48 -21.14
CA THR A 14 2.55 9.77 -20.05
C THR A 14 4.07 9.87 -20.21
N GLN A 15 4.59 9.86 -21.45
CA GLN A 15 6.04 9.94 -21.69
C GLN A 15 6.66 11.27 -21.24
N PHE A 16 5.85 12.33 -21.12
CA PHE A 16 6.28 13.68 -20.73
C PHE A 16 5.98 13.99 -19.26
N CYS A 17 5.36 13.09 -18.52
CA CYS A 17 5.08 13.30 -17.10
C CYS A 17 6.38 13.36 -16.29
N ASP A 18 6.54 14.38 -15.45
CA ASP A 18 7.45 14.33 -14.31
C ASP A 18 6.81 13.56 -13.14
N ALA A 19 7.50 13.50 -11.99
CA ALA A 19 7.04 12.79 -10.79
C ALA A 19 5.63 13.23 -10.32
N ASP A 20 5.35 14.54 -10.32
CA ASP A 20 4.08 15.11 -9.88
C ASP A 20 2.93 14.72 -10.84
N HIS A 21 3.16 14.91 -12.14
CA HIS A 21 2.18 14.58 -13.17
C HIS A 21 1.92 13.08 -13.24
N LEU A 22 2.97 12.27 -13.12
CA LEU A 22 2.89 10.81 -13.10
C LEU A 22 2.05 10.32 -11.91
N THR A 23 2.29 10.89 -10.73
CA THR A 23 1.57 10.54 -9.50
C THR A 23 0.08 10.83 -9.63
N ARG A 24 -0.29 12.00 -10.15
CA ARG A 24 -1.70 12.36 -10.38
C ARG A 24 -2.37 11.47 -11.42
N LEU A 25 -1.62 11.09 -12.46
CA LEU A 25 -2.12 10.17 -13.48
C LEU A 25 -2.40 8.79 -12.90
N ALA A 26 -1.49 8.27 -12.05
CA ALA A 26 -1.69 7.00 -11.33
C ALA A 26 -2.93 7.05 -10.42
N GLN A 27 -3.06 8.09 -9.61
CA GLN A 27 -4.20 8.29 -8.72
C GLN A 27 -5.52 8.33 -9.50
N THR A 28 -5.57 9.12 -10.58
CA THR A 28 -6.75 9.25 -11.43
C THR A 28 -7.16 7.90 -12.02
N THR A 29 -6.21 7.15 -12.56
CA THR A 29 -6.46 5.81 -13.13
C THR A 29 -7.01 4.86 -12.05
N SER A 30 -6.46 4.89 -10.82
CA SER A 30 -6.97 4.05 -9.73
C SER A 30 -8.40 4.38 -9.31
N LEU A 31 -8.79 5.67 -9.32
CA LEU A 31 -10.13 6.12 -8.93
C LEU A 31 -11.20 5.75 -9.95
N MET A 32 -10.82 5.61 -11.23
CA MET A 32 -11.73 5.21 -12.29
C MET A 32 -12.12 3.73 -12.20
N MET A 33 -11.28 2.91 -11.54
CA MET A 33 -11.52 1.48 -11.26
C MET A 33 -11.89 0.67 -12.53
N SER A 34 -11.32 1.00 -13.68
CA SER A 34 -11.57 0.27 -14.93
C SER A 34 -10.61 -0.90 -15.12
N THR A 35 -11.07 -1.96 -15.77
CA THR A 35 -10.22 -3.07 -16.25
C THR A 35 -9.69 -2.85 -17.65
N GLU A 36 -10.20 -1.85 -18.38
CA GLU A 36 -9.83 -1.55 -19.77
C GLU A 36 -8.53 -0.72 -19.88
N GLU A 37 -8.02 -0.19 -18.78
CA GLU A 37 -6.92 0.80 -18.75
C GLU A 37 -5.52 0.18 -18.64
N LEU A 38 -5.37 -1.10 -18.97
CA LEU A 38 -4.10 -1.84 -18.84
C LEU A 38 -2.94 -1.18 -19.59
N HIS A 39 -3.21 -0.54 -20.73
CA HIS A 39 -2.18 0.12 -21.53
C HIS A 39 -1.64 1.37 -20.84
N VAL A 40 -2.50 2.18 -20.20
CA VAL A 40 -2.06 3.36 -19.47
C VAL A 40 -1.35 2.96 -18.17
N LEU A 41 -1.86 1.98 -17.43
CA LEU A 41 -1.18 1.44 -16.25
C LEU A 41 0.24 0.93 -16.58
N ARG A 42 0.42 0.27 -17.73
CA ARG A 42 1.74 -0.16 -18.20
C ARG A 42 2.66 1.00 -18.53
N ARG A 43 2.15 2.10 -19.10
CA ARG A 43 2.94 3.30 -19.37
C ARG A 43 3.35 3.99 -18.07
N ILE A 44 2.43 4.09 -17.10
CA ILE A 44 2.71 4.63 -15.77
C ILE A 44 3.80 3.80 -15.08
N GLU A 45 3.70 2.47 -15.13
CA GLU A 45 4.69 1.56 -14.57
C GLU A 45 6.08 1.78 -15.17
N ASN A 46 6.20 1.77 -16.50
CA ASN A 46 7.47 2.02 -17.18
C ASN A 46 8.05 3.40 -16.80
N LYS A 47 7.19 4.43 -16.81
CA LYS A 47 7.61 5.79 -16.49
C LYS A 47 8.00 5.96 -15.01
N THR A 48 7.40 5.16 -14.12
CA THR A 48 7.80 5.10 -12.69
C THR A 48 9.24 4.64 -12.56
N ILE A 49 9.67 3.69 -13.38
CA ILE A 49 11.07 3.23 -13.40
C ILE A 49 11.99 4.30 -14.00
N ASP A 50 11.56 4.95 -15.09
CA ASP A 50 12.36 6.00 -15.73
C ASP A 50 12.57 7.23 -14.80
N GLU A 51 11.58 7.56 -13.97
CA GLU A 51 11.60 8.70 -13.04
C GLU A 51 12.03 8.32 -11.61
N LEU A 52 12.45 7.08 -11.35
CA LEU A 52 12.64 6.54 -10.00
C LEU A 52 13.52 7.42 -9.09
N ASP A 53 14.54 8.06 -9.66
CA ASP A 53 15.44 8.94 -8.91
C ASP A 53 14.76 10.23 -8.44
N ASN A 54 13.77 10.71 -9.20
CA ASN A 54 12.99 11.92 -8.92
C ASN A 54 11.78 11.66 -8.01
N LEU A 55 11.45 10.39 -7.73
CA LEU A 55 10.34 10.05 -6.85
C LEU A 55 10.74 10.22 -5.38
N ASP A 56 9.85 10.86 -4.63
CA ASP A 56 9.96 11.01 -3.17
C ASP A 56 8.97 10.05 -2.46
N ASP A 57 8.88 10.13 -1.14
CA ASP A 57 8.01 9.28 -0.32
C ASP A 57 6.53 9.48 -0.65
N TYR A 58 6.11 10.71 -0.94
CA TYR A 58 4.76 10.98 -1.39
C TYR A 58 4.50 10.31 -2.73
N HIS A 59 5.34 10.52 -3.74
CA HIS A 59 5.17 9.92 -5.07
C HIS A 59 5.09 8.40 -5.01
N ILE A 60 6.04 7.75 -4.31
CA ILE A 60 6.11 6.30 -4.20
C ILE A 60 4.86 5.74 -3.52
N SER A 61 4.44 6.32 -2.39
CA SER A 61 3.27 5.84 -1.66
C SER A 61 1.98 5.94 -2.50
N GLN A 62 1.82 7.03 -3.24
CA GLN A 62 0.63 7.24 -4.08
C GLN A 62 0.62 6.34 -5.32
N ILE A 63 1.75 6.15 -5.98
CA ILE A 63 1.86 5.27 -7.16
C ILE A 63 1.61 3.82 -6.76
N ILE A 64 2.26 3.33 -5.69
CA ILE A 64 2.07 1.95 -5.20
C ILE A 64 0.62 1.72 -4.77
N ARG A 65 0.04 2.64 -3.99
CA ARG A 65 -1.38 2.57 -3.61
C ARG A 65 -2.30 2.51 -4.83
N SER A 66 -1.96 3.27 -5.88
CA SER A 66 -2.75 3.28 -7.13
C SER A 66 -2.68 1.93 -7.82
N PHE A 67 -1.51 1.28 -7.86
CA PHE A 67 -1.38 -0.07 -8.40
C PHE A 67 -2.17 -1.11 -7.62
N THR A 68 -2.21 -1.04 -6.28
CA THR A 68 -3.03 -1.97 -5.47
C THR A 68 -4.52 -1.80 -5.73
N LYS A 69 -5.01 -0.55 -5.78
CA LYS A 69 -6.46 -0.26 -5.90
C LYS A 69 -6.99 -0.33 -7.31
N SER A 70 -6.12 -0.36 -8.32
CA SER A 70 -6.52 -0.47 -9.72
C SER A 70 -7.26 -1.78 -10.01
N LYS A 71 -8.06 -1.78 -11.09
CA LYS A 71 -8.80 -2.95 -11.59
C LYS A 71 -9.69 -3.61 -10.52
N TYR A 72 -10.53 -2.83 -9.85
CA TYR A 72 -11.38 -3.34 -8.76
C TYR A 72 -10.59 -4.03 -7.64
N CYS A 73 -9.47 -3.42 -7.23
CA CYS A 73 -8.57 -3.95 -6.20
C CYS A 73 -7.93 -5.31 -6.54
N SER A 74 -7.76 -5.64 -7.84
CA SER A 74 -7.05 -6.86 -8.25
C SER A 74 -5.53 -6.68 -8.31
N GLY A 75 -5.02 -5.49 -7.98
CA GLY A 75 -3.61 -5.14 -8.16
C GLY A 75 -3.17 -4.95 -9.62
N TYR A 76 -2.05 -4.25 -9.79
CA TYR A 76 -1.31 -4.09 -11.04
C TYR A 76 0.20 -3.98 -10.75
N GLY A 77 1.04 -4.16 -11.76
CA GLY A 77 2.50 -4.01 -11.70
C GLY A 77 3.22 -5.35 -11.65
N SER A 78 4.41 -5.37 -12.26
CA SER A 78 5.31 -6.52 -12.35
C SER A 78 6.26 -6.61 -11.16
N ASP A 79 6.74 -7.83 -10.89
CA ASP A 79 7.69 -8.11 -9.81
C ASP A 79 8.99 -7.33 -9.99
N GLU A 80 9.44 -7.14 -11.24
CA GLU A 80 10.61 -6.32 -11.55
C GLU A 80 10.44 -4.87 -11.07
N THR A 81 9.26 -4.29 -11.29
CA THR A 81 8.97 -2.93 -10.82
C THR A 81 9.01 -2.85 -9.30
N PHE A 82 8.38 -3.80 -8.61
CA PHE A 82 8.36 -3.84 -7.15
C PHE A 82 9.74 -4.10 -6.53
N ASN A 83 10.60 -4.87 -7.20
CA ASN A 83 11.98 -5.07 -6.75
C ASN A 83 12.80 -3.77 -6.86
N LYS A 84 12.63 -2.99 -7.94
CA LYS A 84 13.31 -1.68 -8.08
C LYS A 84 12.79 -0.65 -7.08
N LEU A 85 11.47 -0.64 -6.85
CA LEU A 85 10.86 0.25 -5.85
C LEU A 85 11.31 -0.10 -4.43
N GLU A 86 11.51 -1.38 -4.11
CA GLU A 86 11.98 -1.83 -2.81
C GLU A 86 13.29 -1.15 -2.42
N GLU A 87 14.29 -1.13 -3.31
CA GLU A 87 15.58 -0.50 -3.03
C GLU A 87 15.40 0.97 -2.62
N LYS A 88 14.58 1.71 -3.38
CA LYS A 88 14.27 3.11 -3.09
C LYS A 88 13.52 3.26 -1.76
N ILE A 89 12.50 2.43 -1.52
CA ILE A 89 11.70 2.45 -0.28
C ILE A 89 12.60 2.26 0.94
N ILE A 90 13.51 1.27 0.91
CA ILE A 90 14.41 1.00 2.03
C ILE A 90 15.27 2.22 2.35
N THR A 91 15.81 2.91 1.33
CA THR A 91 16.67 4.08 1.55
C THR A 91 15.95 5.28 2.16
N MET A 92 14.62 5.33 2.05
CA MET A 92 13.83 6.46 2.51
C MET A 92 12.70 6.07 3.46
N ILE A 93 12.77 4.88 4.03
CA ILE A 93 11.69 4.31 4.85
C ILE A 93 11.32 5.17 6.06
N ASP A 94 12.29 5.91 6.59
CA ASP A 94 12.12 6.82 7.72
C ASP A 94 11.48 8.16 7.32
N LYS A 95 11.33 8.45 6.02
CA LYS A 95 10.66 9.67 5.53
C LYS A 95 9.14 9.52 5.44
N PHE A 96 8.65 8.29 5.28
CA PHE A 96 7.21 8.05 5.18
C PHE A 96 6.54 8.25 6.55
N ASP A 97 5.43 8.99 6.54
CA ASP A 97 4.44 8.90 7.60
C ASP A 97 3.82 7.49 7.65
N MET A 98 3.31 7.07 8.82
CA MET A 98 2.80 5.70 8.97
C MET A 98 1.57 5.40 8.11
N LYS A 99 0.77 6.41 7.76
CA LYS A 99 -0.41 6.21 6.91
C LYS A 99 0.02 5.87 5.49
N SER A 100 0.93 6.65 4.93
CA SER A 100 1.56 6.45 3.62
C SER A 100 2.34 5.13 3.59
N LEU A 101 3.12 4.84 4.63
CA LEU A 101 3.87 3.58 4.73
C LEU A 101 2.95 2.36 4.83
N SER A 102 1.84 2.44 5.58
CA SER A 102 0.92 1.30 5.73
C SER A 102 0.31 0.85 4.41
N HIS A 103 0.09 1.77 3.46
CA HIS A 103 -0.35 1.40 2.12
C HIS A 103 0.72 0.58 1.40
N ILE A 104 1.98 0.97 1.48
CA ILE A 104 3.09 0.22 0.89
C ILE A 104 3.21 -1.15 1.55
N ILE A 105 3.17 -1.20 2.88
CA ILE A 105 3.23 -2.43 3.67
C ILE A 105 2.11 -3.41 3.23
N GLU A 106 0.87 -2.94 3.18
CA GLU A 106 -0.28 -3.73 2.74
C GLU A 106 -0.10 -4.23 1.29
N THR A 107 0.39 -3.38 0.38
CA THR A 107 0.67 -3.80 -1.00
C THR A 107 1.67 -4.94 -1.08
N TYR A 108 2.82 -4.83 -0.41
CA TYR A 108 3.85 -5.87 -0.45
C TYR A 108 3.35 -7.18 0.20
N GLY A 109 2.56 -7.08 1.28
CA GLY A 109 1.90 -8.25 1.88
C GLY A 109 0.91 -8.92 0.93
N TYR A 110 -0.02 -8.15 0.35
CA TYR A 110 -1.02 -8.65 -0.60
C TYR A 110 -0.39 -9.35 -1.81
N ARG A 111 0.74 -8.82 -2.30
CA ARG A 111 1.46 -9.38 -3.44
C ARG A 111 2.32 -10.60 -3.10
N GLU A 112 2.48 -10.92 -1.83
CA GLU A 112 3.46 -11.91 -1.33
C GLU A 112 4.86 -11.64 -1.90
N GLN A 113 5.23 -10.35 -1.95
CA GLN A 113 6.50 -9.86 -2.50
C GLN A 113 7.27 -9.06 -1.48
N GLY A 114 8.56 -8.85 -1.76
CA GLY A 114 9.49 -8.12 -0.92
C GLY A 114 10.58 -9.02 -0.37
N SER A 115 11.79 -8.50 -0.21
CA SER A 115 12.83 -9.27 0.45
C SER A 115 12.54 -9.41 1.95
N PRO A 116 13.09 -10.45 2.62
CA PRO A 116 13.05 -10.53 4.08
C PRO A 116 13.62 -9.28 4.77
N HIS A 117 14.55 -8.57 4.11
CA HIS A 117 15.09 -7.32 4.64
C HIS A 117 14.06 -6.20 4.64
N LEU A 118 13.29 -6.05 3.56
CA LEU A 118 12.19 -5.08 3.49
C LEU A 118 11.13 -5.37 4.55
N HIS A 119 10.67 -6.62 4.65
CA HIS A 119 9.66 -7.00 5.64
C HIS A 119 10.12 -6.74 7.08
N LYS A 120 11.39 -7.05 7.38
CA LYS A 120 11.98 -6.72 8.67
C LYS A 120 11.95 -5.21 8.93
N LYS A 121 12.28 -4.39 7.92
CA LYS A 121 12.24 -2.93 8.04
C LYS A 121 10.83 -2.38 8.26
N PHE A 122 9.83 -2.95 7.60
CA PHE A 122 8.42 -2.61 7.85
C PHE A 122 8.02 -2.89 9.29
N LEU A 123 8.30 -4.09 9.80
CA LEU A 123 7.99 -4.44 11.18
C LEU A 123 8.76 -3.54 12.16
N GLU A 124 10.05 -3.25 11.91
CA GLU A 124 10.83 -2.29 12.72
C GLU A 124 10.17 -0.90 12.80
N ARG A 125 9.58 -0.42 11.70
CA ARG A 125 8.87 0.87 11.70
C ARG A 125 7.56 0.81 12.46
N VAL A 126 6.80 -0.28 12.30
CA VAL A 126 5.54 -0.51 13.04
C VAL A 126 5.81 -0.60 14.53
N SER A 127 6.77 -1.42 14.96
CA SER A 127 7.08 -1.64 16.38
C SER A 127 7.60 -0.38 17.09
N LYS A 128 8.29 0.51 16.37
CA LYS A 128 8.82 1.78 16.91
C LYS A 128 7.82 2.94 16.80
N ASN A 129 6.65 2.71 16.22
CA ASN A 129 5.67 3.77 16.07
C ASN A 129 4.99 4.07 17.42
N GLU A 130 5.27 5.25 17.96
CA GLU A 130 4.63 5.76 19.18
C GLU A 130 3.36 6.57 18.89
N GLU A 131 3.10 6.90 17.62
CA GLU A 131 1.97 7.74 17.21
C GLU A 131 0.64 6.96 17.24
N ALA A 132 -0.44 7.66 17.58
CA ALA A 132 -1.78 7.11 17.46
C ALA A 132 -2.11 6.86 15.99
N LEU A 133 -2.48 5.61 15.66
CA LEU A 133 -2.83 5.21 14.30
C LEU A 133 -4.33 5.37 14.05
N ASP A 134 -4.69 5.88 12.87
CA ASP A 134 -6.09 5.90 12.43
C ASP A 134 -6.57 4.49 12.04
N HIS A 135 -7.90 4.29 12.03
CA HIS A 135 -8.50 2.99 11.72
C HIS A 135 -8.12 2.45 10.33
N TYR A 136 -7.81 3.33 9.36
CA TYR A 136 -7.40 2.92 8.03
C TYR A 136 -5.97 2.38 8.03
N THR A 137 -5.09 3.01 8.80
CA THR A 137 -3.70 2.60 8.96
C THR A 137 -3.63 1.25 9.67
N VAL A 138 -4.37 1.09 10.77
CA VAL A 138 -4.47 -0.21 11.47
C VAL A 138 -5.05 -1.29 10.55
N ALA A 139 -6.11 -0.99 9.79
CA ALA A 139 -6.69 -1.93 8.83
C ALA A 139 -5.67 -2.47 7.81
N ASN A 140 -4.83 -1.60 7.23
CA ASN A 140 -3.77 -1.99 6.30
C ASN A 140 -2.74 -2.91 6.97
N LEU A 141 -2.32 -2.57 8.20
CA LEU A 141 -1.35 -3.36 8.96
C LEU A 141 -1.93 -4.74 9.33
N LEU A 142 -3.19 -4.81 9.73
CA LEU A 142 -3.87 -6.09 10.01
C LEU A 142 -3.91 -6.98 8.77
N TYR A 143 -4.24 -6.42 7.60
CA TYR A 143 -4.17 -7.18 6.35
C TYR A 143 -2.78 -7.72 6.08
N TYR A 144 -1.76 -6.88 6.20
CA TYR A 144 -0.36 -7.29 6.03
C TYR A 144 0.06 -8.42 6.97
N LEU A 145 -0.26 -8.32 8.27
CA LEU A 145 0.09 -9.35 9.25
C LEU A 145 -0.58 -10.69 8.90
N MET A 146 -1.84 -10.66 8.46
CA MET A 146 -2.55 -11.88 8.02
C MET A 146 -2.00 -12.42 6.70
N TYR A 147 -1.66 -11.57 5.72
CA TYR A 147 -1.09 -12.01 4.44
C TYR A 147 0.29 -12.66 4.61
N THR A 148 1.07 -12.19 5.59
CA THR A 148 2.42 -12.69 5.86
C THR A 148 2.46 -13.80 6.91
N ASP A 149 1.30 -14.29 7.37
CA ASP A 149 1.16 -15.26 8.46
C ASP A 149 2.01 -14.88 9.69
N ASN A 150 2.01 -13.59 10.03
CA ASN A 150 2.83 -13.08 11.12
C ASN A 150 2.28 -13.54 12.47
N THR A 151 3.16 -14.12 13.29
CA THR A 151 2.85 -14.64 14.61
C THR A 151 3.62 -13.92 15.73
N ASP A 152 4.03 -12.67 15.50
CA ASP A 152 4.68 -11.85 16.53
C ASP A 152 3.63 -11.24 17.47
N GLU A 153 3.51 -11.84 18.65
CA GLU A 153 2.53 -11.47 19.68
C GLU A 153 2.64 -10.00 20.12
N GLU A 154 3.85 -9.42 20.13
CA GLU A 154 4.06 -8.04 20.54
C GLU A 154 3.40 -7.08 19.54
N ILE A 155 3.58 -7.35 18.24
CA ILE A 155 2.99 -6.54 17.18
C ILE A 155 1.46 -6.66 17.17
N TRP A 156 0.93 -7.87 17.37
CA TRP A 156 -0.51 -8.09 17.51
C TRP A 156 -1.10 -7.34 18.71
N THR A 157 -0.41 -7.39 19.85
CA THR A 157 -0.79 -6.64 21.05
C THR A 157 -0.82 -5.14 20.77
N GLN A 158 0.19 -4.60 20.06
CA GLN A 158 0.20 -3.19 19.65
C GLN A 158 -1.00 -2.84 18.76
N MET A 159 -1.39 -3.69 17.81
CA MET A 159 -2.56 -3.45 16.96
C MET A 159 -3.87 -3.39 17.77
N VAL A 160 -4.02 -4.28 18.77
CA VAL A 160 -5.16 -4.25 19.70
C VAL A 160 -5.15 -2.95 20.51
N GLN A 161 -4.00 -2.54 21.06
CA GLN A 161 -3.89 -1.31 21.83
C GLN A 161 -4.20 -0.06 20.98
N HIS A 162 -3.71 0.02 19.74
CA HIS A 162 -4.07 1.12 18.83
C HIS A 162 -5.56 1.18 18.55
N THR A 163 -6.22 0.01 18.43
CA THR A 163 -7.67 -0.07 18.22
C THR A 163 -8.45 0.39 19.46
N LEU A 164 -8.04 -0.05 20.65
CA LEU A 164 -8.71 0.28 21.92
C LEU A 164 -8.52 1.75 22.34
N ASN A 165 -7.34 2.31 22.06
CA ASN A 165 -7.02 3.70 22.39
C ASN A 165 -7.65 4.71 21.43
N ASN A 166 -8.20 4.25 20.30
CA ASN A 166 -8.92 5.09 19.37
C ASN A 166 -10.40 5.22 19.79
N ASN A 167 -10.80 6.42 20.22
CA ASN A 167 -12.15 6.69 20.73
C ASN A 167 -13.23 6.71 19.63
N ASP A 168 -12.85 6.76 18.36
CA ASP A 168 -13.79 6.75 17.24
C ASP A 168 -14.29 5.33 16.94
N LYS A 169 -15.53 5.25 16.45
CA LYS A 169 -16.08 3.97 15.97
C LYS A 169 -15.33 3.53 14.71
N ILE A 170 -15.01 2.24 14.62
CA ILE A 170 -14.43 1.64 13.41
C ILE A 170 -15.40 1.85 12.24
N PRO A 171 -14.99 2.52 11.15
CA PRO A 171 -15.85 2.72 9.99
C PRO A 171 -16.16 1.41 9.27
N VAL A 172 -17.41 1.24 8.81
CA VAL A 172 -17.83 0.04 8.06
C VAL A 172 -16.96 -0.24 6.82
N THR A 173 -16.42 0.82 6.20
CA THR A 173 -15.57 0.73 5.02
C THR A 173 -14.25 0.03 5.26
N VAL A 174 -13.81 -0.08 6.52
CA VAL A 174 -12.55 -0.75 6.91
C VAL A 174 -12.75 -1.78 8.01
N TYR A 175 -13.99 -2.18 8.30
CA TYR A 175 -14.28 -3.11 9.39
C TYR A 175 -13.84 -4.55 9.10
N THR A 176 -13.81 -4.96 7.83
CA THR A 176 -13.46 -6.32 7.41
C THR A 176 -12.13 -6.83 7.99
N PRO A 177 -10.99 -6.12 7.88
CA PRO A 177 -9.73 -6.60 8.44
C PRO A 177 -9.78 -6.76 9.97
N PHE A 178 -10.47 -5.88 10.70
CA PHE A 178 -10.64 -6.04 12.16
C PHE A 178 -11.46 -7.30 12.51
N LYS A 179 -12.49 -7.59 11.72
CA LYS A 179 -13.28 -8.81 11.93
C LYS A 179 -12.48 -10.06 11.59
N MET A 180 -11.70 -10.04 10.51
CA MET A 180 -10.86 -11.17 10.10
C MET A 180 -9.73 -11.41 11.10
N SER A 181 -9.06 -10.35 11.55
CA SER A 181 -7.97 -10.45 12.52
C SER A 181 -8.42 -11.06 13.84
N ARG A 182 -9.64 -10.78 14.29
CA ARG A 182 -10.21 -11.45 15.47
C ARG A 182 -10.20 -12.99 15.33
N PHE A 183 -10.62 -13.52 14.19
CA PHE A 183 -10.60 -14.96 13.98
C PHE A 183 -9.19 -15.53 13.86
N TYR A 184 -8.27 -14.75 13.26
CA TYR A 184 -6.86 -15.10 13.21
C TYR A 184 -6.26 -15.18 14.62
N MET A 185 -6.45 -14.15 15.45
CA MET A 185 -5.97 -14.12 16.84
C MET A 185 -6.61 -15.22 17.70
N LEU A 186 -7.91 -15.51 17.55
CA LEU A 186 -8.53 -16.63 18.28
C LEU A 186 -7.86 -17.98 18.02
N HIS A 187 -7.25 -18.17 16.85
CA HIS A 187 -6.51 -19.38 16.52
C HIS A 187 -5.08 -19.38 17.10
N HIS A 188 -4.36 -18.25 17.00
CA HIS A 188 -2.94 -18.16 17.33
C HIS A 188 -2.64 -17.64 18.75
N PHE A 189 -3.50 -16.78 19.29
CA PHE A 189 -3.37 -16.07 20.57
C PHE A 189 -4.72 -16.03 21.32
N PRO A 190 -5.23 -17.18 21.80
CA PRO A 190 -6.56 -17.26 22.43
C PRO A 190 -6.72 -16.38 23.67
N GLU A 191 -5.61 -15.96 24.30
CA GLU A 191 -5.60 -15.10 25.48
C GLU A 191 -5.72 -13.59 25.16
N LEU A 192 -5.61 -13.21 23.87
CA LEU A 192 -5.68 -11.80 23.42
C LEU A 192 -7.07 -11.35 22.91
N ASP A 193 -8.07 -12.25 22.80
CA ASP A 193 -9.45 -11.89 22.41
C ASP A 193 -10.27 -11.32 23.58
#